data_AF-A0A2A3JE85-F1
#
_entry.id   AF-A0A2A3JE85-F1
#
_cell.length_a   1.000
_cell.length_b   1.000
_cell.length_c   1.000
_cell.angle_alpha   90.00
_cell.angle_beta   90.00
_cell.angle_gamma   90.00
#
_symmetry.space_group_name_H-M   'P 1'
#
loop_
_entity.id
_entity.type
_entity.pdbx_description
1 polymer ?
#
loop_
_entity_poly.entity_id
_entity_poly.type
_entity_poly.pdbx_seq_one_letter_code
_entity_poly.pdbx_strand_id
1 'polypeptide(L)'
;MKHGLDPQEADLREGKRPDATAEWGVEPESLWGRVGSGESPLTGGGRPEPTLPGAYPAYYAAIAAALRDGAPNPVTAQEAAAALDVLEAARRSATEGTVVSL
;
A
#
# COMPACT_ATOMS: atom_id res chain seq x y z
N MET A 1 -12.51 7.34 0.61
CA MET A 1 -11.84 6.03 0.73
C MET A 1 -11.70 5.48 -0.68
N LYS A 2 -10.52 5.00 -1.07
CA LYS A 2 -10.30 4.30 -2.34
C LYS A 2 -10.65 2.83 -2.13
N HIS A 3 -11.21 2.19 -3.16
CA HIS A 3 -11.67 0.81 -3.10
C HIS A 3 -11.17 0.04 -4.32
N GLY A 4 -11.04 -1.29 -4.19
CA GLY A 4 -10.55 -2.16 -5.25
C GLY A 4 -9.24 -2.86 -4.88
N LEU A 5 -8.91 -3.91 -5.63
CA LEU A 5 -7.63 -4.62 -5.54
C LEU A 5 -6.59 -3.94 -6.41
N ASP A 6 -5.32 -4.09 -6.05
CA ASP A 6 -4.20 -3.59 -6.85
C ASP A 6 -4.19 -4.29 -8.23
N PRO A 7 -4.18 -3.54 -9.36
CA PRO A 7 -4.18 -4.14 -10.70
C PRO A 7 -2.97 -5.06 -10.95
N GLN A 8 -1.84 -4.82 -10.27
CA GLN A 8 -0.64 -5.65 -10.39
C GLN A 8 -0.91 -7.10 -9.99
N GLU A 9 -1.81 -7.37 -9.05
CA GLU A 9 -2.15 -8.74 -8.67
C GLU A 9 -2.86 -9.50 -9.79
N ALA A 10 -3.78 -8.82 -10.49
CA ALA A 10 -4.46 -9.38 -11.65
C ALA A 10 -3.48 -9.60 -12.81
N ASP A 11 -2.64 -8.61 -13.10
CA ASP A 11 -1.62 -8.70 -14.13
C ASP A 11 -0.63 -9.85 -13.88
N LEU A 12 -0.15 -10.01 -12.64
CA LEU A 12 0.72 -11.12 -12.27
C LEU A 12 0.03 -12.49 -12.48
N ARG A 13 -1.25 -12.59 -12.10
CA ARG A 13 -2.06 -13.81 -12.27
C ARG A 13 -2.28 -14.16 -13.74
N GLU A 14 -2.39 -13.15 -14.61
CA GLU A 14 -2.48 -13.29 -16.06
C GLU A 14 -1.13 -13.56 -16.74
N GLY A 15 -0.03 -13.61 -15.97
CA GLY A 15 1.30 -13.89 -16.48
C GLY A 15 2.04 -12.67 -17.03
N LYS A 16 1.46 -11.46 -16.91
CA LYS A 16 2.17 -10.22 -17.26
C LYS A 16 3.29 -9.95 -16.25
N ARG A 17 4.25 -9.15 -16.67
CA ARG A 17 5.44 -8.80 -15.87
C ARG A 17 5.71 -7.30 -15.92
N PRO A 18 6.27 -6.72 -14.83
CA PRO A 18 6.54 -5.29 -14.75
C PRO A 18 7.50 -4.74 -15.80
N ASP A 19 8.41 -5.56 -16.30
CA ASP A 19 9.39 -5.20 -17.33
C ASP A 19 8.81 -5.28 -18.76
N ALA A 20 7.65 -5.92 -18.92
CA ALA A 20 7.02 -6.13 -20.22
C ALA A 20 6.05 -5.02 -20.62
N THR A 21 5.64 -4.14 -19.70
CA THR A 21 4.62 -3.11 -19.95
C THR A 21 5.05 -1.74 -19.42
N ALA A 22 4.83 -0.69 -20.22
CA ALA A 22 5.11 0.69 -19.81
C ALA A 22 4.11 1.23 -18.75
N GLU A 23 3.00 0.52 -18.54
CA GLU A 23 1.87 0.96 -17.70
C GLU A 23 1.73 0.13 -16.41
N TRP A 24 2.79 -0.54 -15.97
CA TRP A 24 2.73 -1.38 -14.76
C TRP A 24 2.26 -0.60 -13.53
N GLY A 25 1.27 -1.14 -12.82
CA GLY A 25 0.72 -0.53 -11.61
C GLY A 25 -0.09 0.74 -11.83
N VAL A 26 -0.31 1.17 -13.07
CA VAL A 26 -1.19 2.31 -13.38
C VAL A 26 -2.65 1.89 -13.18
N GLU A 27 -3.40 2.73 -12.48
CA GLU A 27 -4.83 2.53 -12.30
C GLU A 27 -5.65 3.39 -13.26
N PRO A 28 -6.79 2.86 -13.77
CA PRO A 28 -7.74 3.67 -14.51
C PRO A 28 -8.34 4.78 -13.62
N GLU A 29 -8.75 5.90 -14.23
CA GLU A 29 -9.32 7.06 -13.52
C GLU A 29 -10.49 6.70 -12.59
N SER A 30 -11.27 5.67 -12.94
CA SER A 30 -12.37 5.18 -12.12
C SER A 30 -11.95 4.63 -10.75
N LEU A 31 -10.67 4.26 -10.57
CA LEU A 31 -10.11 3.76 -9.32
C LEU A 31 -9.25 4.80 -8.57
N TRP A 32 -9.12 6.00 -9.12
CA TRP A 32 -8.32 7.06 -8.51
C TRP A 32 -8.89 7.51 -7.16
N GLY A 33 -7.98 7.93 -6.28
CA GLY A 33 -8.35 8.61 -5.05
C GLY A 33 -9.09 9.92 -5.35
N ARG A 34 -9.98 10.34 -4.44
CA ARG A 34 -10.68 11.63 -4.54
C ARG A 34 -10.29 12.54 -3.38
N VAL A 35 -9.99 13.80 -3.67
CA VAL A 35 -9.64 14.83 -2.67
C VAL A 35 -10.68 15.94 -2.69
N GLY A 36 -11.15 16.36 -1.51
CA GLY A 36 -12.11 17.45 -1.38
C GLY A 36 -12.27 17.90 0.07
N SER A 37 -12.68 19.17 0.25
CA SER A 37 -12.99 19.79 1.53
C SER A 37 -14.47 20.16 1.58
N GLY A 38 -15.35 19.15 1.60
CA GLY A 38 -16.79 19.36 1.47
C GLY A 38 -17.60 18.06 1.50
N GLU A 39 -18.61 17.97 0.63
CA GLU A 39 -19.46 16.79 0.47
C GLU A 39 -18.65 15.50 0.33
N SER A 40 -19.19 14.42 0.92
CA SER A 40 -18.54 13.11 0.92
C SER A 40 -18.28 12.65 -0.51
N PRO A 41 -17.16 11.96 -0.78
CA PRO A 41 -16.98 11.23 -2.04
C PRO A 41 -18.17 10.31 -2.38
N LEU A 42 -18.86 9.80 -1.35
CA LEU A 42 -20.06 8.97 -1.50
C LEU A 42 -21.28 9.72 -2.05
N THR A 43 -21.33 11.05 -1.92
CA THR A 43 -22.39 11.91 -2.48
C THR A 43 -21.96 12.61 -3.77
N GLY A 44 -20.84 12.18 -4.37
CA GLY A 44 -20.30 12.79 -5.60
C GLY A 44 -19.32 13.94 -5.37
N GLY A 45 -18.96 14.23 -4.12
CA GLY A 45 -17.99 15.26 -3.78
C GLY A 45 -16.53 14.87 -4.09
N GLY A 46 -15.66 15.87 -4.09
CA GLY A 46 -14.21 15.72 -4.33
C GLY A 46 -13.81 15.54 -5.79
N ARG A 47 -12.59 15.94 -6.12
CA ARG A 47 -11.97 15.80 -7.45
C ARG A 47 -11.17 14.51 -7.51
N PRO A 48 -11.24 13.71 -8.60
CA PRO A 48 -10.33 12.58 -8.78
C PRO A 48 -8.90 13.09 -8.94
N GLU A 49 -7.96 12.41 -8.29
CA GLU A 49 -6.53 12.70 -8.37
C GLU A 49 -5.78 11.47 -8.88
N PRO A 50 -4.91 11.61 -9.90
CA PRO A 50 -4.09 10.52 -10.39
C PRO A 50 -3.41 9.75 -9.26
N THR A 51 -3.67 8.44 -9.20
CA THR A 51 -2.97 7.57 -8.25
C THR A 51 -1.59 7.26 -8.79
N LEU A 52 -0.57 7.40 -7.94
CA LEU A 52 0.78 7.00 -8.28
C LEU A 52 0.80 5.50 -8.65
N PRO A 53 1.51 5.11 -9.73
CA PRO A 53 1.58 3.71 -10.11
C PRO A 53 2.17 2.84 -9.00
N GLY A 54 1.58 1.68 -8.79
CA GLY A 54 2.10 0.68 -7.87
C GLY A 54 3.48 0.16 -8.30
N ALA A 55 4.36 -0.07 -7.32
CA ALA A 55 5.77 -0.38 -7.57
C ALA A 55 6.26 -1.60 -6.78
N TYR A 56 5.54 -2.72 -6.82
CA TYR A 56 5.96 -3.97 -6.13
C TYR A 56 7.40 -4.41 -6.45
N PRO A 57 7.92 -4.26 -7.69
CA PRO A 57 9.30 -4.61 -8.01
C PRO A 57 10.35 -3.82 -7.21
N ALA A 58 10.02 -2.61 -6.74
CA ALA A 58 10.94 -1.78 -5.97
C ALA A 58 11.38 -2.46 -4.67
N TYR A 59 10.49 -3.23 -4.03
CA TYR A 59 10.81 -4.01 -2.83
C TYR A 59 11.91 -5.03 -3.10
N TYR A 60 11.77 -5.84 -4.15
CA TYR A 60 12.75 -6.87 -4.49
C TYR A 60 14.07 -6.28 -5.00
N ALA A 61 14.02 -5.16 -5.72
CA ALA A 61 15.23 -4.41 -6.10
C ALA A 61 16.01 -3.95 -4.86
N ALA A 62 15.30 -3.41 -3.85
CA ALA A 62 15.93 -2.98 -2.60
C ALA A 62 16.46 -4.17 -1.77
N ILE A 63 15.76 -5.31 -1.74
CA ILE A 63 16.28 -6.55 -1.12
C ILE A 63 17.56 -7.02 -1.84
N ALA A 64 17.59 -7.02 -3.17
CA ALA A 64 18.76 -7.40 -3.93
C ALA A 64 19.97 -6.50 -3.61
N ALA A 65 19.75 -5.18 -3.53
CA ALA A 65 20.77 -4.21 -3.12
C ALA A 65 21.25 -4.44 -1.67
N ALA A 66 20.34 -4.75 -0.74
CA ALA A 66 20.69 -5.05 0.64
C ALA A 66 21.58 -6.30 0.74
N LEU A 67 21.26 -7.35 -0.03
CA LEU A 67 22.01 -8.61 -0.03
C LEU A 67 23.36 -8.53 -0.73
N ARG A 68 23.47 -7.75 -1.82
CA ARG A 68 24.68 -7.70 -2.67
C ARG A 68 25.63 -6.57 -2.27
N ASP A 69 25.06 -5.41 -1.97
CA ASP A 69 25.81 -4.16 -1.83
C ASP A 69 25.80 -3.63 -0.39
N GLY A 70 25.11 -4.32 0.53
CA GLY A 70 24.99 -3.91 1.92
C GLY A 70 24.10 -2.68 2.13
N ALA A 71 23.22 -2.36 1.17
CA ALA A 71 22.23 -1.31 1.34
C ALA A 71 21.27 -1.62 2.52
N PRO A 72 20.59 -0.61 3.08
CA PRO A 72 19.58 -0.85 4.11
C PRO A 72 18.48 -1.80 3.61
N ASN A 73 18.04 -2.71 4.48
CA ASN A 73 16.88 -3.55 4.19
C ASN A 73 15.63 -2.66 4.05
N PRO A 74 14.86 -2.76 2.95
CA PRO A 74 13.66 -1.93 2.72
C PRO A 74 12.57 -2.10 3.78
N VAL A 75 12.51 -3.25 4.46
CA VAL A 75 11.66 -3.48 5.63
C VAL A 75 12.41 -4.36 6.62
N THR A 76 12.81 -3.78 7.74
CA THR A 76 13.56 -4.45 8.80
C THR A 76 12.67 -5.37 9.65
N ALA A 77 13.27 -6.33 10.33
CA ALA A 77 12.55 -7.18 11.28
C ALA A 77 11.97 -6.37 12.46
N GLN A 78 12.66 -5.30 12.85
CA GLN A 78 12.25 -4.38 13.91
C GLN A 78 11.00 -3.58 13.51
N GLU A 79 10.94 -3.08 12.28
CA GLU A 79 9.73 -2.41 11.76
C GLU A 79 8.54 -3.37 11.68
N ALA A 80 8.78 -4.61 11.25
CA ALA A 80 7.74 -5.65 11.25
C ALA A 80 7.26 -5.96 12.68
N ALA A 81 8.17 -6.05 13.66
CA ALA A 81 7.82 -6.26 15.06
C ALA A 81 7.01 -5.09 15.63
N ALA A 82 7.40 -3.84 15.35
CA ALA A 82 6.66 -2.66 15.77
C ALA A 82 5.22 -2.66 15.21
N ALA A 83 5.03 -3.14 13.97
CA ALA A 83 3.68 -3.31 13.41
C ALA A 83 2.87 -4.37 14.18
N LEU A 84 3.48 -5.46 14.62
CA LEU A 84 2.82 -6.48 15.46
C LEU A 84 2.45 -5.91 16.84
N ASP A 85 3.29 -5.07 17.43
CA ASP A 85 3.00 -4.42 18.72
C ASP A 85 1.73 -3.55 18.63
N VAL A 86 1.59 -2.80 17.52
CA VAL A 86 0.37 -2.02 17.24
C VAL A 86 -0.86 -2.92 17.14
N LEU A 87 -0.76 -4.05 16.43
CA LEU A 87 -1.88 -4.98 16.25
C LEU A 87 -2.30 -5.61 17.59
N GLU A 88 -1.34 -5.97 18.43
CA GLU A 88 -1.63 -6.54 19.75
C GLU A 88 -2.23 -5.48 20.70
N ALA A 89 -1.73 -4.25 20.68
CA ALA A 89 -2.33 -3.14 21.41
C ALA A 89 -3.77 -2.85 20.97
N ALA A 90 -4.04 -2.90 19.66
CA ALA A 90 -5.39 -2.72 19.12
C ALA A 90 -6.33 -3.85 19.58
N ARG A 91 -5.87 -5.10 19.56
CA ARG A 91 -6.64 -6.26 20.04
C ARG A 91 -6.97 -6.13 21.54
N ARG A 92 -5.99 -5.73 22.34
CA ARG A 92 -6.15 -5.49 23.77
C ARG A 92 -7.13 -4.35 24.04
N SER A 93 -6.97 -3.23 23.36
CA SER A 93 -7.87 -2.08 23.45
C SER A 93 -9.32 -2.46 23.17
N ALA A 94 -9.57 -3.23 22.10
CA ALA A 94 -10.91 -3.71 21.76
C ALA A 94 -11.50 -4.67 22.80
N THR A 95 -10.65 -5.47 23.46
CA THR A 95 -11.08 -6.43 24.48
C THR A 95 -11.37 -5.75 25.81
N GLU A 96 -10.53 -4.81 26.22
CA GLU A 96 -10.57 -4.17 27.54
C GLU A 96 -11.39 -2.87 27.54
N GLY A 97 -11.69 -2.29 26.38
CA GLY A 97 -12.36 -1.00 26.26
C GLY A 97 -11.50 0.18 26.73
N THR A 98 -10.18 0.03 26.72
CA THR A 98 -9.22 1.02 27.23
C THR A 98 -8.25 1.47 26.14
N VAL A 99 -7.66 2.65 26.32
CA VAL A 99 -6.56 3.12 25.48
C VAL A 99 -5.27 2.41 25.92
N VAL A 100 -4.56 1.80 24.97
CA VAL A 100 -3.25 1.17 25.19
C VAL A 100 -2.17 2.08 24.60
N SER A 101 -1.22 2.52 25.42
CA SER A 101 -0.06 3.30 24.98
C SER A 101 1.05 2.39 24.45
N LEU A 102 1.79 2.88 23.44
CA LEU A 102 2.97 2.23 22.84
C LEU A 102 4.25 2.95 23.26
#